data_AF-A0A9N9HNK4-F1
#
_entry.id   AF-A0A9N9HNK4-F1
#
_cell.length_a   1.000
_cell.length_b   1.000
_cell.length_c   1.000
_cell.angle_alpha   90.00
_cell.angle_beta   90.00
_cell.angle_gamma   90.00
#
_symmetry.space_group_name_H-M   'P 1'
#
loop_
_entity.id
_entity.type
_entity.pdbx_description
1 polymer ?
#
loop_
_entity_poly.entity_id
_entity_poly.type
_entity_poly.pdbx_seq_one_letter_code
_entity_poly.pdbx_strand_id
1 'polypeptide(L)'
;DMQKKAREEALNVLGSASTIPTSDNLRDLKYITAIIMESLRIYPPVLQVLYRTPTKPLNLSRNITIPKGVKIAVNLWQIHRDPNLWNDVDKFMPERFINPEKEIRNSWVPFSSGPRNW
;
A
#
# COMPACT_ATOMS: atom_id res chain seq x y z
N ASP A 1 2.86 -4.17 22.20
CA ASP A 1 3.91 -5.04 21.59
C ASP A 1 4.55 -4.46 20.34
N MET A 2 3.81 -4.10 19.28
CA MET A 2 4.40 -3.58 18.03
C MET A 2 5.33 -2.36 18.20
N GLN A 3 4.92 -1.37 19.00
CA GLN A 3 5.74 -0.19 19.28
C GLN A 3 7.08 -0.54 19.95
N LYS A 4 7.09 -1.54 20.84
CA LYS A 4 8.31 -2.01 21.50
C LYS A 4 9.26 -2.65 20.48
N LYS A 5 8.75 -3.53 19.62
CA LYS A 5 9.51 -4.17 18.54
C LYS A 5 10.07 -3.16 17.54
N ALA A 6 9.29 -2.14 17.17
CA ALA A 6 9.75 -1.03 16.32
C ALA A 6 10.86 -0.21 16.99
N ARG A 7 10.75 0.06 18.30
CA ARG A 7 11.79 0.75 19.07
C ARG A 7 13.08 -0.08 19.14
N GLU A 8 12.96 -1.38 19.37
CA GLU A 8 14.11 -2.30 19.38
C GLU A 8 14.81 -2.33 18.02
N GLU A 9 14.07 -2.42 16.92
CA GLU A 9 14.63 -2.32 15.56
C GLU A 9 15.38 -1.00 15.35
N ALA A 10 14.77 0.13 15.71
CA ALA A 10 15.41 1.44 15.57
C ALA A 10 16.72 1.54 16.37
N LEU A 11 16.73 1.07 17.62
CA LEU A 11 17.93 1.09 18.45
C LEU A 11 19.02 0.17 17.91
N ASN A 12 18.66 -1.00 17.37
CA ASN A 12 19.62 -1.93 16.78
C ASN A 12 20.25 -1.38 15.49
N VAL A 13 19.48 -0.69 14.65
CA VAL A 13 19.96 -0.11 13.39
C VAL A 13 20.76 1.18 13.61
N LEU A 14 20.33 2.02 14.55
CA LEU A 14 20.94 3.34 14.78
C LEU A 14 22.07 3.33 15.83
N GLY A 15 22.16 2.27 16.64
CA GLY A 15 23.17 2.08 17.70
C GLY A 15 23.02 2.98 18.93
N SER A 16 22.45 4.17 18.78
CA SER A 16 22.17 5.11 19.87
C SER A 16 20.86 5.87 19.62
N ALA A 17 20.16 6.22 20.69
CA ALA A 17 18.96 7.05 20.64
C ALA A 17 19.25 8.50 20.21
N SER A 18 20.52 8.95 20.29
CA SER A 18 20.94 10.29 19.86
C SER A 18 21.37 10.36 18.40
N THR A 19 21.48 9.21 17.71
CA THR A 19 21.88 9.16 16.30
C THR A 19 20.73 9.67 15.42
N ILE A 20 21.03 10.63 14.53
CA ILE A 20 20.06 11.10 13.54
C ILE A 20 20.01 10.07 12.39
N PRO A 21 18.84 9.50 12.06
CA PRO A 21 18.72 8.55 10.96
C PRO A 21 19.09 9.17 9.61
N THR A 22 19.74 8.39 8.75
CA THR A 22 20.00 8.74 7.35
C THR A 22 19.21 7.84 6.40
N SER A 23 19.22 8.18 5.11
CA SER A 23 18.59 7.36 4.06
C SER A 23 19.16 5.94 3.99
N ASP A 24 20.42 5.75 4.35
CA ASP A 24 21.09 4.45 4.28
C ASP A 24 20.52 3.49 5.33
N ASN A 25 20.12 4.01 6.49
CA ASN A 25 19.49 3.22 7.55
C ASN A 25 18.11 2.66 7.15
N LEU A 26 17.41 3.31 6.22
CA LEU A 26 16.03 2.95 5.87
C LEU A 26 15.91 1.51 5.34
N ARG A 27 16.97 0.98 4.73
CA ARG A 27 17.00 -0.40 4.21
C ARG A 27 16.89 -1.46 5.32
N ASP A 28 17.33 -1.12 6.52
CA ASP A 28 17.38 -2.03 7.67
C ASP A 28 16.20 -1.87 8.62
N LEU A 29 15.42 -0.78 8.51
CA LEU A 29 14.21 -0.51 9.28
C LEU A 29 12.97 -1.24 8.71
N LYS A 30 13.07 -2.56 8.57
CA LYS A 30 12.10 -3.40 7.86
C LYS A 30 10.74 -3.46 8.55
N TYR A 31 10.71 -3.59 9.87
CA TYR A 31 9.49 -3.67 10.66
C TYR A 31 8.78 -2.33 10.74
N ILE A 32 9.53 -1.24 10.92
CA ILE A 32 8.97 0.12 10.83
C ILE A 32 8.37 0.37 9.45
N THR A 33 9.08 -0.02 8.38
CA THR A 33 8.56 0.07 7.01
C THR A 33 7.25 -0.72 6.87
N ALA A 34 7.20 -1.94 7.41
CA ALA A 34 6.01 -2.77 7.39
C ALA A 34 4.82 -2.16 8.15
N ILE A 35 5.07 -1.49 9.29
CA ILE A 35 4.06 -0.73 10.04
C ILE A 35 3.49 0.42 9.18
N ILE A 36 4.36 1.16 8.48
CA ILE A 36 3.93 2.24 7.59
C ILE A 36 3.05 1.68 6.46
N MET A 37 3.48 0.57 5.85
CA MET A 37 2.73 -0.06 4.76
C MET A 37 1.33 -0.54 5.20
N GLU A 38 1.23 -1.16 6.38
CA GLU A 38 -0.07 -1.61 6.92
C GLU A 38 -0.96 -0.44 7.35
N SER A 39 -0.36 0.63 7.87
CA SER A 39 -1.08 1.88 8.17
C SER A 39 -1.69 2.48 6.90
N LEU A 40 -0.93 2.55 5.80
CA LEU A 40 -1.42 3.06 4.52
C LEU A 40 -2.44 2.14 3.84
N ARG A 41 -2.42 0.83 4.12
CA ARG A 41 -3.47 -0.10 3.65
C ARG A 41 -4.79 0.15 4.37
N ILE A 42 -4.76 0.20 5.71
CA ILE A 42 -5.99 0.34 6.49
C ILE A 42 -6.51 1.77 6.41
N TYR A 43 -5.64 2.77 6.49
CA TYR A 43 -5.99 4.18 6.48
C TYR A 43 -5.29 4.89 5.31
N PRO A 44 -5.70 4.62 4.06
CA PRO A 44 -5.08 5.27 2.92
C PRO A 44 -5.40 6.77 2.94
N PRO A 45 -4.43 7.63 2.56
CA PRO A 45 -4.63 9.08 2.55
C PRO A 45 -5.69 9.51 1.52
N VAL A 46 -5.92 8.67 0.50
CA VAL A 46 -6.94 8.89 -0.53
C VAL A 46 -7.75 7.61 -0.70
N LEU A 47 -9.07 7.70 -0.56
CA LEU A 47 -9.97 6.54 -0.62
C LEU A 47 -10.20 6.02 -2.04
N GLN A 48 -10.04 6.88 -3.06
CA GLN A 48 -10.27 6.55 -4.46
C GLN A 48 -9.28 7.25 -5.39
N VAL A 49 -8.93 6.60 -6.50
CA VAL A 49 -8.08 7.23 -7.53
C VAL A 49 -8.81 8.41 -8.16
N LEU A 50 -8.07 9.46 -8.52
CA LEU A 50 -8.57 10.54 -9.36
C LEU A 50 -9.15 9.99 -10.67
N TYR A 51 -10.23 10.60 -11.14
CA TYR A 51 -10.92 10.14 -12.33
C TYR A 51 -9.97 9.95 -13.52
N ARG A 52 -10.10 8.80 -14.17
CA ARG A 52 -9.52 8.51 -15.47
C ARG A 52 -10.61 8.57 -16.52
N THR A 53 -10.32 9.23 -17.64
CA THR A 53 -11.27 9.37 -18.74
C THR A 53 -10.66 8.75 -19.99
N PRO A 54 -11.22 7.67 -20.54
CA PRO A 54 -10.67 7.01 -21.70
C PRO A 54 -10.89 7.88 -22.96
N THR A 55 -9.86 8.01 -23.79
CA THR A 55 -9.88 8.79 -25.04
C THR A 55 -10.49 8.03 -26.22
N LYS A 56 -10.69 6.72 -26.06
CA LYS A 56 -11.33 5.77 -26.97
C LYS A 56 -12.13 4.76 -26.16
N PRO A 57 -13.09 4.01 -26.74
CA PRO A 57 -13.77 2.92 -26.04
C PRO A 57 -12.77 1.96 -25.37
N LEU A 58 -12.99 1.66 -24.10
CA LEU A 58 -12.14 0.79 -23.29
C LEU A 58 -12.86 -0.53 -23.02
N ASN A 59 -12.33 -1.62 -23.57
CA ASN A 59 -12.84 -2.96 -23.29
C ASN A 59 -12.18 -3.50 -22.02
N LEU A 60 -13.01 -3.85 -21.04
CA LEU A 60 -12.62 -4.55 -19.82
C LEU A 60 -12.90 -6.06 -19.99
N SER A 61 -12.53 -6.83 -18.97
CA SER A 61 -12.91 -8.23 -18.87
C SER A 61 -14.44 -8.39 -18.82
N ARG A 62 -14.92 -9.62 -19.02
CA ARG A 62 -16.36 -9.97 -18.99
C ARG A 62 -17.22 -9.23 -20.03
N ASN A 63 -16.63 -8.87 -21.18
CA ASN A 63 -17.29 -8.20 -22.31
C ASN A 63 -17.92 -6.85 -21.94
N ILE A 64 -17.32 -6.12 -20.98
CA ILE A 64 -17.77 -4.78 -20.61
C ILE A 64 -16.99 -3.75 -21.43
N THR A 65 -17.70 -2.90 -22.15
CA THR A 65 -17.10 -1.76 -22.88
C THR A 65 -17.48 -0.45 -22.21
N ILE A 66 -16.47 0.31 -21.78
CA ILE A 66 -16.66 1.68 -21.28
C ILE A 66 -16.54 2.65 -22.47
N PRO A 67 -17.56 3.47 -22.74
CA PRO A 67 -17.49 4.48 -23.80
C PRO A 67 -16.39 5.52 -23.57
N LYS A 68 -15.92 6.12 -24.66
CA LYS A 68 -15.05 7.30 -24.63
C LYS A 68 -15.70 8.40 -23.77
N GLY A 69 -14.89 9.09 -22.95
CA GLY A 69 -15.36 10.26 -22.19
C GLY A 69 -16.00 9.95 -20.84
N VAL A 70 -16.29 8.69 -20.53
CA VAL A 70 -16.84 8.28 -19.23
C VAL A 70 -15.76 8.37 -18.15
N LYS A 71 -16.04 9.07 -17.05
CA LYS A 71 -15.13 9.16 -15.89
C LYS A 71 -15.14 7.84 -15.12
N ILE A 72 -13.97 7.27 -14.89
CA ILE A 72 -13.75 6.03 -14.15
C ILE A 72 -13.02 6.38 -12.85
N ALA A 73 -13.54 5.94 -11.72
CA ALA A 73 -12.84 5.97 -10.44
C ALA A 73 -12.60 4.53 -9.96
N VAL A 74 -11.49 4.32 -9.25
CA VAL A 74 -11.15 3.05 -8.62
C VAL A 74 -11.13 3.27 -7.12
N ASN A 75 -11.90 2.47 -6.39
CA ASN A 75 -11.99 2.54 -4.93
C ASN A 75 -10.79 1.80 -4.30
N LEU A 76 -9.77 2.56 -3.90
CA LEU A 76 -8.56 2.01 -3.27
C LEU A 76 -8.86 1.42 -1.90
N TRP A 77 -9.74 2.08 -1.14
CA TRP A 77 -10.15 1.64 0.19
C TRP A 77 -10.78 0.24 0.17
N GLN A 78 -11.59 -0.03 -0.86
CA GLN A 78 -12.20 -1.34 -1.06
C GLN A 78 -11.17 -2.40 -1.50
N ILE A 79 -10.24 -2.07 -2.40
CA ILE A 79 -9.16 -2.99 -2.80
C ILE A 79 -8.33 -3.41 -1.59
N HIS A 80 -8.02 -2.47 -0.69
CA HIS A 80 -7.24 -2.72 0.53
C HIS A 80 -7.98 -3.51 1.62
N ARG A 81 -9.29 -3.76 1.44
CA ARG A 81 -10.16 -4.51 2.36
C ARG A 81 -10.86 -5.69 1.70
N ASP A 82 -10.48 -6.03 0.46
CA ASP A 82 -11.04 -7.17 -0.23
C ASP A 82 -10.52 -8.47 0.39
N PRO A 83 -11.39 -9.32 0.99
CA PRO A 83 -10.95 -10.58 1.60
C PRO A 83 -10.40 -11.59 0.59
N ASN A 84 -10.65 -11.40 -0.72
CA ASN A 84 -10.03 -12.21 -1.77
C ASN A 84 -8.56 -11.84 -2.03
N LEU A 85 -8.14 -10.65 -1.60
CA LEU A 85 -6.79 -10.12 -1.80
C LEU A 85 -5.97 -10.07 -0.50
N TRP A 86 -6.66 -9.99 0.65
CA TRP A 86 -6.03 -9.81 1.95
C TRP A 86 -6.61 -10.77 2.99
N ASN A 87 -5.74 -11.53 3.65
CA ASN A 87 -6.12 -12.33 4.81
C ASN A 87 -6.27 -11.43 6.05
N ASP A 88 -7.27 -11.71 6.88
CA ASP A 88 -7.58 -10.96 8.10
C ASP A 88 -7.64 -9.43 7.85
N VAL A 89 -8.51 -9.00 6.92
CA VAL A 89 -8.58 -7.62 6.39
C VAL A 89 -8.61 -6.52 7.45
N ASP A 90 -9.31 -6.74 8.56
CA ASP A 90 -9.51 -5.76 9.63
C ASP A 90 -8.41 -5.79 10.70
N LYS A 91 -7.55 -6.81 10.70
CA LYS A 91 -6.42 -6.88 11.63
C LYS A 91 -5.27 -6.03 11.11
N PHE A 92 -4.73 -5.20 12.00
CA PHE A 92 -3.47 -4.51 11.77
C PHE A 92 -2.30 -5.50 11.95
N MET A 93 -1.76 -6.01 10.85
CA MET A 93 -0.72 -7.05 10.83
C MET A 93 0.45 -6.64 9.92
N PRO A 94 1.44 -5.87 10.44
CA PRO A 94 2.62 -5.47 9.68
C PRO A 94 3.38 -6.64 9.05
N GLU A 95 3.34 -7.81 9.70
CA GLU A 95 4.04 -9.03 9.28
C GLU A 95 3.72 -9.43 7.83
N ARG A 96 2.56 -9.05 7.28
CA ARG A 96 2.21 -9.29 5.87
C ARG A 96 3.13 -8.60 4.86
N PHE A 97 3.86 -7.57 5.29
CA PHE A 97 4.83 -6.83 4.48
C PHE A 97 6.28 -7.24 4.76
N ILE A 98 6.50 -8.21 5.65
CA ILE A 98 7.80 -8.84 5.84
C ILE A 98 7.89 -9.98 4.83
N ASN A 99 8.58 -9.74 3.71
CA ASN A 99 8.63 -10.64 2.55
C ASN A 99 7.25 -10.93 1.94
N PRO A 100 6.54 -9.91 1.42
CA PRO A 100 5.18 -10.08 0.94
C PRO A 100 5.15 -10.96 -0.31
N GLU A 101 4.13 -11.82 -0.36
CA GLU A 101 3.73 -12.56 -1.55
C GLU A 101 3.42 -11.60 -2.72
N LYS A 102 3.45 -12.14 -3.94
CA LYS A 102 3.25 -11.34 -5.16
C LYS A 102 1.85 -10.71 -5.18
N GLU A 103 0.84 -11.43 -4.73
CA GLU A 103 -0.55 -10.99 -4.65
C GLU A 103 -0.69 -9.78 -3.71
N ILE A 104 -0.10 -9.86 -2.51
CA ILE A 104 -0.08 -8.76 -1.53
C ILE A 104 0.60 -7.53 -2.12
N ARG A 105 1.76 -7.73 -2.76
CA ARG A 105 2.52 -6.64 -3.39
C ARG A 105 1.73 -5.93 -4.48
N ASN A 106 1.00 -6.68 -5.31
CA ASN A 106 0.21 -6.13 -6.40
C ASN A 106 -1.08 -5.46 -5.92
N SER A 107 -1.60 -5.88 -4.76
CA SER A 107 -2.83 -5.33 -4.18
C SER A 107 -2.58 -4.07 -3.33
N TRP A 108 -1.33 -3.82 -2.94
CA TRP A 108 -0.95 -2.63 -2.17
C TRP A 108 -0.78 -1.41 -3.09
N VAL A 109 -1.87 -0.68 -3.31
CA VAL A 109 -1.91 0.54 -4.16
C VAL A 109 -2.31 1.84 -3.44
N PRO A 110 -1.71 2.21 -2.29
CA PRO A 110 -2.12 3.43 -1.56
C PRO A 110 -1.86 4.73 -2.31
N PHE A 111 -0.97 4.70 -3.31
CA PHE A 111 -0.64 5.84 -4.17
C PHE A 111 -1.02 5.60 -5.64
N SER A 112 -2.05 4.77 -5.89
CA SER A 112 -2.43 4.30 -7.23
C SER A 112 -1.32 3.47 -7.90
N SER A 113 -1.59 3.00 -9.12
CA SER A 113 -0.62 2.37 -10.02
C SER A 113 -0.83 2.87 -11.46
N GLY A 114 0.09 2.52 -12.36
CA GLY A 114 0.06 2.86 -13.78
C GLY A 114 0.70 4.23 -14.12
N PRO A 115 0.69 4.64 -15.40
CA PRO A 115 1.51 5.75 -15.94
C PRO A 115 1.12 7.16 -15.44
N ARG A 116 0.17 7.24 -14.52
CA ARG A 116 -0.35 8.49 -13.93
C ARG A 116 -0.42 8.36 -12.41
N ASN A 117 0.32 7.43 -11.82
CA ASN A 117 0.65 7.47 -10.40
C ASN A 117 1.61 8.64 -10.14
N TRP A 118 1.65 9.10 -8.90
CA TRP A 118 2.59 10.12 -8.45
C TRP A 118 3.99 9.53 -8.30
#